data_AF-A0A485L0R4-F1
#
_entry.id   AF-A0A485L0R4-F1
#
_cell.length_a   1.000
_cell.length_b   1.000
_cell.length_c   1.000
_cell.angle_alpha   90.00
_cell.angle_beta   90.00
_cell.angle_gamma   90.00
#
_symmetry.space_group_name_H-M   'P 1'
#
loop_
_entity.id
_entity.type
_entity.pdbx_description
1 polymer ?
#
loop_
_entity_poly.entity_id
_entity_poly.type
_entity_poly.pdbx_seq_one_letter_code
_entity_poly.pdbx_strand_id
1 'polypeptide(L)'
;MTPRLRRELSDEARRLFLAAHGPSCDSAALSLAAPPPLALSLQNVCARVTLRHDVASPLLHLVVSGDAYSYRFHAADDSCDVTVLFRHGVLTKWVTHTDGSHMQLQPFLARLQRPGGDPAALLPRLVAFLHATAAIDLTDVFAASHSAVDVGSAHGRVRMLSATTATHCYTYCVDATTHLPRSIASTAHGGGARVILDVVSVRPLAAAVDMAPPAAIRSDLDLMMTAALSTLATTWSSPGRAWIDRLVDVVDRDHDGRISRADLEETLRRAGHARETAASTASDMARLLCDPNDPSDEVSFIRFVGFWLVMLADGDRQDERAMRGELTRLFLSTDTNDDDTDDTNEEGIIY
;
A
#
# COMPACT_ATOMS: atom_id res chain seq x y z
N MET A 1 -2.17 -20.36 -2.41
CA MET A 1 -2.57 -19.02 -1.92
C MET A 1 -4.08 -19.00 -1.77
N THR A 2 -4.59 -18.89 -0.54
CA THR A 2 -6.04 -18.85 -0.30
C THR A 2 -6.63 -17.54 -0.85
N PRO A 3 -7.86 -17.53 -1.37
CA PRO A 3 -8.53 -16.32 -1.84
C PRO A 3 -8.58 -15.19 -0.79
N ARG A 4 -8.71 -15.57 0.48
CA ARG A 4 -8.72 -14.66 1.63
C ARG A 4 -7.44 -13.83 1.77
N LEU A 5 -6.27 -14.45 1.60
CA LEU A 5 -4.98 -13.79 1.76
C LEU A 5 -4.63 -12.88 0.55
N ARG A 6 -5.16 -13.20 -0.64
CA ARG A 6 -5.16 -12.29 -1.79
C ARG A 6 -6.04 -11.06 -1.55
N ARG A 7 -7.21 -11.29 -0.95
CA ARG A 7 -8.17 -10.24 -0.61
C ARG A 7 -7.61 -9.29 0.45
N GLU A 8 -7.05 -9.83 1.53
CA GLU A 8 -6.42 -9.02 2.59
C GLU A 8 -5.26 -8.15 2.08
N LEU A 9 -4.45 -8.64 1.13
CA LEU A 9 -3.36 -7.85 0.52
C LEU A 9 -3.86 -6.83 -0.51
N SER A 10 -4.92 -7.14 -1.26
CA SER A 10 -5.57 -6.22 -2.20
C SER A 10 -6.38 -5.14 -1.47
N ASP A 11 -7.01 -5.48 -0.35
CA ASP A 11 -7.75 -4.57 0.52
C ASP A 11 -6.80 -3.63 1.25
N GLU A 12 -5.59 -4.08 1.62
CA GLU A 12 -4.55 -3.22 2.19
C GLU A 12 -4.00 -2.23 1.16
N ALA A 13 -3.67 -2.68 -0.06
CA ALA A 13 -3.26 -1.80 -1.15
C ALA A 13 -4.36 -0.78 -1.52
N ARG A 14 -5.63 -1.19 -1.51
CA ARG A 14 -6.78 -0.31 -1.70
C ARG A 14 -7.00 0.65 -0.54
N ARG A 15 -6.82 0.22 0.71
CA ARG A 15 -6.94 1.08 1.89
C ARG A 15 -5.86 2.16 1.88
N LEU A 16 -4.63 1.82 1.49
CA LEU A 16 -3.53 2.77 1.32
C LEU A 16 -3.79 3.77 0.18
N PHE A 17 -4.33 3.29 -0.94
CA PHE A 17 -4.76 4.15 -2.05
C PHE A 17 -5.88 5.10 -1.64
N LEU A 18 -6.92 4.61 -0.96
CA LEU A 18 -8.05 5.42 -0.50
C LEU A 18 -7.68 6.38 0.65
N ALA A 19 -6.76 5.99 1.54
CA ALA A 19 -6.25 6.86 2.60
C ALA A 19 -5.47 8.05 2.04
N ALA A 20 -4.75 7.85 0.93
CA ALA A 20 -4.10 8.93 0.18
C ALA A 20 -5.10 9.85 -0.57
N HIS A 21 -6.37 9.46 -0.67
CA HIS A 21 -7.43 10.17 -1.40
C HIS A 21 -8.49 10.81 -0.47
N GLY A 22 -8.28 10.78 0.85
CA GLY A 22 -9.06 11.57 1.79
C GLY A 22 -8.73 13.07 1.68
N PRO A 23 -9.63 13.98 2.08
CA PRO A 23 -9.40 15.42 1.96
C PRO A 23 -8.10 15.82 2.67
N SER A 24 -7.17 16.37 1.91
CA SER A 24 -5.91 16.92 2.40
C SER A 24 -6.21 18.09 3.35
N CYS A 25 -5.83 17.94 4.62
CA CYS A 25 -5.89 19.03 5.58
C CYS A 25 -4.73 19.99 5.29
N ASP A 26 -5.05 21.24 5.01
CA ASP A 26 -4.10 22.30 4.67
C ASP A 26 -2.93 22.40 5.65
N SER A 27 -1.72 22.44 5.10
CA SER A 27 -0.47 22.64 5.83
C SER A 27 -0.39 24.09 6.30
N ALA A 28 -0.68 24.33 7.59
CA ALA A 28 -0.45 25.63 8.22
C ALA A 28 0.98 25.75 8.74
N ALA A 29 1.55 26.93 8.48
CA ALA A 29 2.94 27.32 8.67
C ALA A 29 3.51 27.11 10.09
N LEU A 30 4.77 26.68 10.13
CA LEU A 30 5.62 26.59 11.31
C LEU A 30 5.95 28.00 11.85
N SER A 31 5.64 28.24 13.13
CA SER A 31 6.19 29.35 13.92
C SER A 31 7.26 28.81 14.87
N LEU A 32 8.42 29.50 14.92
CA LEU A 32 9.56 29.18 15.75
C LEU A 32 9.27 29.34 17.26
N ALA A 33 9.99 28.54 18.06
CA ALA A 33 10.06 28.45 19.53
C ALA A 33 9.14 27.41 20.23
N ALA A 34 8.93 26.25 19.62
CA ALA A 34 8.26 25.10 20.23
C ALA A 34 9.16 23.85 20.22
N PRO A 35 8.96 22.88 21.15
CA PRO A 35 9.58 21.56 21.07
C PRO A 35 9.32 20.92 19.70
N PRO A 36 10.18 19.99 19.23
CA PRO A 36 10.04 19.41 17.90
C PRO A 36 8.64 18.79 17.74
N PRO A 37 7.94 19.05 16.63
CA PRO A 37 6.67 18.41 16.37
C PRO A 37 6.82 16.89 16.45
N LEU A 38 5.84 16.23 17.07
CA LEU A 38 5.79 14.77 17.30
C LEU A 38 6.24 13.97 16.06
N ALA A 39 5.84 14.42 14.87
CA ALA A 39 6.23 13.84 13.59
C ALA A 39 7.74 13.65 13.43
N LEU A 40 8.56 14.63 13.84
CA LEU A 40 10.01 14.53 13.75
C LEU A 40 10.58 13.50 14.72
N SER A 41 9.99 13.36 15.92
CA SER A 41 10.40 12.37 16.91
C SER A 41 10.04 10.93 16.53
N LEU A 42 9.16 10.78 15.53
CA LEU A 42 8.72 9.51 14.99
C LEU A 42 9.48 9.09 13.72
N GLN A 43 10.21 10.01 13.08
CA GLN A 43 10.98 9.76 11.86
C GLN A 43 12.45 9.46 12.14
N ASN A 44 13.09 8.72 11.22
CA ASN A 44 14.52 8.40 11.29
C ASN A 44 14.90 7.80 12.66
N VAL A 45 14.17 6.77 13.08
CA VAL A 45 14.38 6.10 14.38
C VAL A 45 14.57 4.60 14.21
N CYS A 46 15.32 4.04 15.14
CA CYS A 46 15.45 2.61 15.37
C CYS A 46 14.87 2.30 16.75
N ALA A 47 13.87 1.43 16.81
CA ALA A 47 13.16 1.13 18.04
C ALA A 47 12.98 -0.37 18.25
N ARG A 48 12.94 -0.77 19.52
CA ARG A 48 12.39 -2.07 19.92
C ARG A 48 10.99 -1.80 20.43
N VAL A 49 10.01 -2.47 19.84
CA VAL A 49 8.60 -2.22 20.11
C VAL A 49 7.88 -3.53 20.38
N THR A 50 6.89 -3.49 21.27
CA THR A 50 5.94 -4.58 21.43
C THR A 50 4.64 -4.16 20.78
N LEU A 51 4.17 -4.96 19.83
CA LEU A 51 2.93 -4.67 19.11
C LEU A 51 1.81 -5.52 19.69
N ARG A 52 0.89 -4.88 20.41
CA ARG A 52 -0.25 -5.53 21.05
C ARG A 52 -1.46 -5.41 20.14
N HIS A 53 -1.92 -6.56 19.67
CA HIS A 53 -3.17 -6.69 18.92
C HIS A 53 -3.83 -8.00 19.33
N ASP A 54 -5.01 -7.90 19.95
CA ASP A 54 -5.74 -9.03 20.52
C ASP A 54 -4.91 -9.79 21.60
N VAL A 55 -4.58 -11.07 21.37
CA VAL A 55 -3.88 -11.92 22.34
C VAL A 55 -2.35 -11.88 22.17
N ALA A 56 -1.85 -11.38 21.05
CA ALA A 56 -0.43 -11.44 20.73
C ALA A 56 0.32 -10.16 21.08
N SER A 57 1.57 -10.30 21.52
CA SER A 57 2.47 -9.19 21.85
C SER A 57 3.90 -9.49 21.41
N PRO A 58 4.16 -9.72 20.10
CA PRO A 58 5.51 -9.96 19.63
C PRO A 58 6.41 -8.75 19.90
N LEU A 59 7.65 -9.02 20.31
CA LEU A 59 8.72 -8.03 20.37
C LEU A 59 9.35 -7.91 18.99
N LEU A 60 9.36 -6.69 18.45
CA LEU A 60 9.77 -6.36 17.10
C LEU A 60 10.89 -5.34 17.13
N HIS A 61 11.73 -5.38 16.10
CA HIS A 61 12.65 -4.31 15.79
C HIS A 61 12.05 -3.46 14.67
N LEU A 62 11.75 -2.21 14.98
CA LEU A 62 11.21 -1.22 14.05
C LEU A 62 12.34 -0.30 13.58
N VAL A 63 12.43 -0.07 12.28
CA VAL A 63 13.25 0.99 11.70
C VAL A 63 12.34 1.89 10.88
N VAL A 64 12.41 3.19 11.10
CA VAL A 64 11.70 4.21 10.33
C VAL A 64 12.75 5.12 9.72
N SER A 65 12.68 5.37 8.42
CA SER A 65 13.63 6.22 7.70
C SER A 65 12.92 6.88 6.51
N GLY A 66 12.83 8.20 6.53
CA GLY A 66 12.05 8.94 5.53
C GLY A 66 10.59 8.47 5.46
N ASP A 67 10.16 8.08 4.25
CA ASP A 67 8.83 7.55 3.93
C ASP A 67 8.74 6.02 4.02
N ALA A 68 9.81 5.36 4.47
CA ALA A 68 9.89 3.92 4.57
C ALA A 68 9.98 3.47 6.03
N TYR A 69 9.50 2.26 6.30
CA TYR A 69 9.68 1.61 7.59
C TYR A 69 9.78 0.09 7.45
N SER A 70 10.46 -0.56 8.39
CA SER A 70 10.53 -2.01 8.45
C SER A 70 10.28 -2.55 9.84
N TYR A 71 9.53 -3.64 9.90
CA TYR A 71 9.40 -4.47 11.09
C TYR A 71 10.21 -5.74 10.91
N ARG A 72 10.99 -6.09 11.93
CA ARG A 72 11.71 -7.35 11.98
C ARG A 72 11.34 -8.14 13.23
N PHE A 73 10.90 -9.37 13.02
CA PHE A 73 10.58 -10.36 14.03
C PHE A 73 11.67 -11.43 14.06
N HIS A 74 12.30 -11.61 15.23
CA HIS A 74 13.33 -12.62 15.42
C HIS A 74 12.70 -13.93 15.90
N ALA A 75 12.76 -14.97 15.07
CA ALA A 75 12.35 -16.33 15.40
C ALA A 75 13.58 -17.12 15.87
N ALA A 76 13.92 -16.96 17.16
CA ALA A 76 15.10 -17.58 17.77
C ALA A 76 15.15 -19.12 17.58
N ASP A 77 14.00 -19.77 17.73
CA ASP A 77 13.88 -21.24 17.66
C ASP A 77 14.21 -21.80 16.26
N ASP A 78 13.96 -21.00 15.21
CA ASP A 78 14.15 -21.37 13.81
C ASP A 78 15.34 -20.66 13.17
N SER A 79 16.15 -19.95 13.98
CA SER A 79 17.36 -19.26 13.51
C SER A 79 17.09 -18.37 12.29
N CYS A 80 15.99 -17.62 12.32
CA CYS A 80 15.64 -16.73 11.22
C CYS A 80 15.00 -15.41 11.67
N ASP A 81 15.17 -14.39 10.85
CA ASP A 81 14.54 -13.09 10.98
C ASP A 81 13.47 -12.94 9.89
N VAL A 82 12.23 -12.66 10.29
CA VAL A 82 11.17 -12.29 9.34
C VAL A 82 11.09 -10.78 9.27
N THR A 83 11.21 -10.23 8.06
CA THR A 83 11.16 -8.78 7.81
C THR A 83 9.96 -8.42 6.94
N VAL A 84 9.27 -7.37 7.35
CA VAL A 84 8.21 -6.70 6.60
C VAL A 84 8.69 -5.27 6.36
N LEU A 85 8.98 -4.93 5.11
CA LEU A 85 9.37 -3.59 4.67
C LEU A 85 8.17 -2.93 4.00
N PHE A 86 7.89 -1.70 4.37
CA PHE A 86 7.02 -0.79 3.65
C PHE A 86 7.87 0.33 3.06
N ARG A 87 7.81 0.49 1.75
CA ARG A 87 8.56 1.52 1.03
C ARG A 87 7.74 1.99 -0.16
N HIS A 88 7.58 3.30 -0.29
CA HIS A 88 6.81 3.95 -1.37
C HIS A 88 5.40 3.37 -1.57
N GLY A 89 4.68 3.01 -0.49
CA GLY A 89 3.34 2.41 -0.60
C GLY A 89 3.32 0.92 -0.90
N VAL A 90 4.49 0.30 -1.08
CA VAL A 90 4.62 -1.10 -1.46
C VAL A 90 5.19 -1.90 -0.29
N LEU A 91 4.59 -3.05 -0.04
CA LEU A 91 4.99 -3.94 1.02
C LEU A 91 5.83 -5.09 0.46
N THR A 92 6.93 -5.41 1.12
CA THR A 92 7.86 -6.50 0.77
C THR A 92 8.14 -7.35 1.99
N LYS A 93 7.96 -8.69 1.88
CA LYS A 93 8.12 -9.62 3.01
C LYS A 93 9.10 -10.75 2.71
N TRP A 94 10.09 -10.94 3.58
CA TRP A 94 11.06 -12.03 3.43
C TRP A 94 11.53 -12.59 4.76
N VAL A 95 12.22 -13.71 4.66
CA VAL A 95 12.93 -14.37 5.76
C VAL A 95 14.42 -14.30 5.48
N THR A 96 15.20 -13.99 6.51
CA THR A 96 16.66 -14.04 6.49
C THR A 96 17.10 -15.13 7.45
N HIS A 97 17.84 -16.11 6.95
CA HIS A 97 18.38 -17.21 7.75
C HIS A 97 19.72 -16.81 8.38
N THR A 98 20.18 -17.56 9.39
CA THR A 98 21.47 -17.32 10.06
C THR A 98 22.68 -17.45 9.15
N ASP A 99 22.57 -18.19 8.05
CA ASP A 99 23.61 -18.28 7.01
C ASP A 99 23.64 -17.05 6.08
N GLY A 100 22.76 -16.06 6.31
CA GLY A 100 22.61 -14.86 5.49
C GLY A 100 21.79 -15.07 4.22
N SER A 101 21.27 -16.26 3.97
CA SER A 101 20.39 -16.51 2.82
C SER A 101 19.01 -15.87 3.03
N HIS A 102 18.42 -15.41 1.92
CA HIS A 102 17.12 -14.75 1.92
C HIS A 102 16.10 -15.56 1.14
N MET A 103 14.87 -15.61 1.65
CA MET A 103 13.76 -16.29 1.00
C MET A 103 12.49 -15.46 1.07
N GLN A 104 11.71 -15.47 -0.02
CA GLN A 104 10.37 -14.90 0.01
C GLN A 104 9.52 -15.56 1.10
N LEU A 105 8.75 -14.75 1.83
CA LEU A 105 7.97 -15.24 2.97
C LEU A 105 6.95 -16.31 2.54
N GLN A 106 6.34 -16.17 1.37
CA GLN A 106 5.32 -17.12 0.87
C GLN A 106 5.87 -18.56 0.70
N PRO A 107 6.97 -18.79 -0.06
CA PRO A 107 7.64 -20.10 -0.10
C PRO A 107 8.03 -20.64 1.27
N PHE A 108 8.47 -19.77 2.19
CA PHE A 108 8.82 -20.18 3.55
C PHE A 108 7.61 -20.69 4.33
N LEU A 109 6.50 -19.93 4.33
CA LEU A 109 5.24 -20.36 4.94
C LEU A 109 4.72 -21.68 4.35
N ALA A 110 4.80 -21.83 3.03
CA ALA A 110 4.40 -23.08 2.36
C ALA A 110 5.28 -24.27 2.75
N ARG A 111 6.57 -24.05 3.05
CA ARG A 111 7.47 -25.10 3.57
C ARG A 111 7.11 -25.50 5.00
N LEU A 112 6.81 -24.52 5.87
CA LEU A 112 6.38 -24.79 7.25
C LEU A 112 5.10 -25.62 7.32
N GLN A 113 4.20 -25.45 6.34
CA GLN A 113 2.94 -26.19 6.25
C GLN A 113 3.09 -27.62 5.68
N ARG A 114 4.29 -28.06 5.27
CA ARG A 114 4.48 -29.41 4.73
C ARG A 114 4.47 -30.47 5.84
N PRO A 115 4.00 -31.70 5.55
CA PRO A 115 4.10 -32.82 6.48
C PRO A 115 5.57 -33.07 6.86
N GLY A 116 5.88 -33.02 8.17
CA GLY A 116 7.23 -33.24 8.70
C GLY A 116 7.96 -31.99 9.20
N GLY A 117 7.41 -30.77 8.99
CA GLY A 117 7.80 -29.61 9.78
C GLY A 117 7.19 -29.69 11.19
N ASP A 118 7.76 -28.97 12.16
CA ASP A 118 7.10 -28.66 13.44
C ASP A 118 6.45 -27.26 13.36
N PRO A 119 5.31 -27.10 12.67
CA PRO A 119 4.65 -25.81 12.53
C PRO A 119 4.05 -25.31 13.84
N ALA A 120 4.00 -26.13 14.89
CA ALA A 120 3.19 -25.88 16.08
C ALA A 120 3.68 -24.66 16.89
N ALA A 121 4.99 -24.38 16.87
CA ALA A 121 5.57 -23.27 17.63
C ALA A 121 5.70 -21.96 16.82
N LEU A 122 6.22 -22.03 15.59
CA LEU A 122 6.55 -20.83 14.81
C LEU A 122 5.34 -20.22 14.10
N LEU A 123 4.52 -21.05 13.46
CA LEU A 123 3.46 -20.56 12.57
C LEU A 123 2.46 -19.64 13.30
N PRO A 124 1.98 -19.96 14.52
CA PRO A 124 1.07 -19.06 15.25
C PRO A 124 1.71 -17.71 15.57
N ARG A 125 2.99 -17.69 15.97
CA ARG A 125 3.73 -16.45 16.29
C ARG A 125 3.96 -15.60 15.05
N LEU A 126 4.29 -16.24 13.92
CA LEU A 126 4.48 -15.58 12.65
C LEU A 126 3.18 -14.99 12.10
N VAL A 127 2.08 -15.75 12.16
CA VAL A 127 0.74 -15.27 11.81
C VAL A 127 0.35 -14.08 12.69
N ALA A 128 0.59 -14.16 14.00
CA ALA A 128 0.35 -13.05 14.91
C ALA A 128 1.18 -11.81 14.57
N PHE A 129 2.46 -11.97 14.25
CA PHE A 129 3.32 -10.87 13.78
C PHE A 129 2.77 -10.22 12.50
N LEU A 130 2.38 -11.02 11.51
CA LEU A 130 1.85 -10.51 10.25
C LEU A 130 0.50 -9.80 10.42
N HIS A 131 -0.40 -10.34 11.25
CA HIS A 131 -1.65 -9.66 11.57
C HIS A 131 -1.43 -8.36 12.33
N ALA A 132 -0.54 -8.36 13.32
CA ALA A 132 -0.25 -7.18 14.11
C ALA A 132 0.33 -6.07 13.23
N THR A 133 1.30 -6.39 12.36
CA THR A 133 1.91 -5.41 11.44
C THR A 133 0.97 -4.92 10.34
N ALA A 134 -0.02 -5.73 9.94
CA ALA A 134 -1.09 -5.30 9.03
C ALA A 134 -2.16 -4.44 9.71
N ALA A 135 -2.27 -4.48 11.04
CA ALA A 135 -3.26 -3.71 11.79
C ALA A 135 -2.85 -2.25 12.04
N ILE A 136 -1.60 -1.88 11.76
CA ILE A 136 -1.09 -0.52 11.93
C ILE A 136 -0.27 -0.07 10.73
N ASP A 137 -0.78 0.92 10.01
CA ASP A 137 -0.03 1.64 9.00
C ASP A 137 0.75 2.78 9.66
N LEU A 138 2.09 2.69 9.65
CA LEU A 138 2.91 3.74 10.24
C LEU A 138 2.87 5.02 9.41
N THR A 139 2.58 4.93 8.11
CA THR A 139 2.42 6.11 7.25
C THR A 139 1.26 6.97 7.74
N ASP A 140 0.09 6.36 7.98
CA ASP A 140 -1.08 7.04 8.56
C ASP A 140 -0.77 7.56 9.97
N VAL A 141 -0.06 6.77 10.80
CA VAL A 141 0.39 7.22 12.14
C VAL A 141 1.28 8.46 12.05
N PHE A 142 2.23 8.52 11.11
CA PHE A 142 3.09 9.68 10.93
C PHE A 142 2.32 10.88 10.38
N ALA A 143 1.46 10.67 9.38
CA ALA A 143 0.61 11.72 8.82
C ALA A 143 -0.25 12.35 9.92
N ALA A 144 -1.00 11.53 10.68
CA ALA A 144 -1.83 11.97 11.79
C ALA A 144 -1.06 12.69 12.90
N SER A 145 0.21 12.34 13.10
CA SER A 145 1.04 12.97 14.14
C SER A 145 1.31 14.47 13.91
N HIS A 146 1.18 14.95 12.67
CA HIS A 146 1.33 16.37 12.33
C HIS A 146 0.19 17.24 12.87
N SER A 147 -1.01 16.66 13.00
CA SER A 147 -2.21 17.33 13.53
C SER A 147 -2.54 16.92 14.97
N ALA A 148 -1.60 16.28 15.67
CA ALA A 148 -1.84 15.78 17.02
C ALA A 148 -1.96 16.92 18.03
N VAL A 149 -3.07 16.92 18.77
CA VAL A 149 -3.38 17.92 19.81
C VAL A 149 -3.18 17.35 21.20
N ASP A 150 -2.78 18.21 22.14
CA ASP A 150 -2.63 17.83 23.54
C ASP A 150 -3.99 17.61 24.21
N VAL A 151 -4.16 16.47 24.85
CA VAL A 151 -5.40 16.08 25.55
C VAL A 151 -5.33 16.32 27.07
N GLY A 152 -4.30 17.02 27.54
CA GLY A 152 -4.29 17.67 28.85
C GLY A 152 -4.13 16.76 30.06
N SER A 153 -3.93 15.46 29.88
CA SER A 153 -3.67 14.53 30.99
C SER A 153 -2.19 14.17 31.10
N ALA A 154 -1.37 15.19 31.37
CA ALA A 154 0.03 15.00 31.71
C ALA A 154 0.15 14.40 33.11
N HIS A 155 0.46 13.11 33.20
CA HIS A 155 0.80 12.45 34.46
C HIS A 155 2.33 12.39 34.59
N GLY A 156 2.91 13.36 35.30
CA GLY A 156 4.36 13.43 35.51
C GLY A 156 5.12 13.72 34.21
N ARG A 157 6.04 12.82 33.82
CA ARG A 157 6.90 12.97 32.62
C ARG A 157 6.26 12.47 31.32
N VAL A 158 4.95 12.21 31.31
CA VAL A 158 4.24 11.73 30.11
C VAL A 158 3.27 12.79 29.63
N ARG A 159 3.33 13.10 28.33
CA ARG A 159 2.36 13.94 27.63
C ARG A 159 1.53 13.05 26.72
N MET A 160 0.21 13.28 26.69
CA MET A 160 -0.69 12.55 25.81
C MET A 160 -1.17 13.47 24.70
N LEU A 161 -1.02 13.01 23.47
CA LEU A 161 -1.47 13.71 22.27
C LEU A 161 -2.49 12.82 21.56
N SER A 162 -3.48 13.41 20.91
CA SER A 162 -4.47 12.70 20.11
C SER A 162 -4.55 13.27 18.71
N ALA A 163 -4.70 12.40 17.71
CA ALA A 163 -5.02 12.78 16.35
C ALA A 163 -6.12 11.89 15.82
N THR A 164 -6.92 12.41 14.90
CA THR A 164 -8.01 11.68 14.28
C THR A 164 -7.89 11.86 12.77
N THR A 165 -7.86 10.75 12.05
CA THR A 165 -7.96 10.69 10.59
C THR A 165 -9.36 10.26 10.19
N ALA A 166 -9.65 10.18 8.89
CA ALA A 166 -10.93 9.67 8.43
C ALA A 166 -11.18 8.20 8.85
N THR A 167 -10.11 7.45 9.09
CA THR A 167 -10.14 5.99 9.30
C THR A 167 -9.76 5.59 10.72
N HIS A 168 -8.91 6.36 11.42
CA HIS A 168 -8.41 6.00 12.75
C HIS A 168 -8.39 7.15 13.76
N CYS A 169 -8.53 6.78 15.03
CA CYS A 169 -8.18 7.63 16.16
C CYS A 169 -6.85 7.14 16.75
N TYR A 170 -5.90 8.05 16.85
CA TYR A 170 -4.58 7.83 17.41
C TYR A 170 -4.43 8.51 18.76
N THR A 171 -3.78 7.83 19.70
CA THR A 171 -3.32 8.39 20.97
C THR A 171 -1.83 8.12 21.11
N TYR A 172 -1.04 9.19 21.20
CA TYR A 172 0.40 9.14 21.37
C TYR A 172 0.73 9.47 22.82
N CYS A 173 1.39 8.55 23.51
CA CYS A 173 2.02 8.82 24.78
C CYS A 173 3.49 9.10 24.53
N VAL A 174 3.94 10.32 24.83
CA VAL A 174 5.32 10.74 24.65
C VAL A 174 5.95 11.18 25.95
N ASP A 175 7.27 11.07 26.03
CA ASP A 175 8.02 11.67 27.11
C ASP A 175 7.94 13.20 27.01
N ALA A 176 7.52 13.86 28.08
CA ALA A 176 7.33 15.31 28.10
C ALA A 176 8.64 16.10 27.99
N THR A 177 9.80 15.48 28.26
CA THR A 177 11.11 16.12 28.20
C THR A 177 11.85 15.86 26.90
N THR A 178 11.81 14.62 26.39
CA THR A 178 12.54 14.24 25.17
C THR A 178 11.67 14.23 23.93
N HIS A 179 10.35 14.31 24.08
CA HIS A 179 9.34 14.16 23.02
C HIS A 179 9.36 12.81 22.30
N LEU A 180 10.13 11.85 22.82
CA LEU A 180 10.21 10.52 22.25
C LEU A 180 8.94 9.71 22.52
N PRO A 181 8.50 8.89 21.56
CA PRO A 181 7.33 8.04 21.74
C PRO A 181 7.57 6.98 22.81
N ARG A 182 6.59 6.80 23.69
CA ARG A 182 6.51 5.71 24.67
C ARG A 182 5.48 4.67 24.26
N SER A 183 4.34 5.12 23.76
CA SER A 183 3.36 4.23 23.13
C SER A 183 2.47 4.96 22.15
N ILE A 184 1.95 4.22 21.18
CA ILE A 184 0.99 4.70 20.19
C ILE A 184 -0.18 3.72 20.20
N ALA A 185 -1.37 4.21 20.51
CA ALA A 185 -2.60 3.45 20.39
C ALA A 185 -3.35 3.89 19.13
N SER A 186 -3.85 2.93 18.37
CA SER A 186 -4.73 3.14 17.22
C SER A 186 -6.06 2.42 17.43
N THR A 187 -7.14 3.09 17.09
CA THR A 187 -8.50 2.52 17.06
C THR A 187 -9.18 2.92 15.76
N ALA A 188 -9.63 1.94 14.98
CA ALA A 188 -10.37 2.22 13.75
C ALA A 188 -11.76 2.80 14.04
N HIS A 189 -12.21 3.75 13.24
CA HIS A 189 -13.59 4.24 13.26
C HIS A 189 -14.53 3.09 12.89
N GLY A 190 -15.60 2.89 13.68
CA GLY A 190 -16.56 1.80 13.47
C GLY A 190 -16.38 0.56 14.36
N GLY A 191 -15.45 0.58 15.33
CA GLY A 191 -15.40 -0.43 16.40
C GLY A 191 -14.41 -1.58 16.18
N GLY A 192 -13.22 -1.28 15.64
CA GLY A 192 -12.16 -2.26 15.46
C GLY A 192 -11.37 -2.60 16.74
N ALA A 193 -10.59 -3.69 16.68
CA ALA A 193 -9.65 -4.03 17.74
C ALA A 193 -8.62 -2.91 17.93
N ARG A 194 -8.41 -2.51 19.19
CA ARG A 194 -7.39 -1.52 19.53
C ARG A 194 -6.01 -2.12 19.33
N VAL A 195 -5.17 -1.43 18.57
CA VAL A 195 -3.75 -1.75 18.41
C VAL A 195 -2.94 -0.85 19.32
N ILE A 196 -1.94 -1.40 20.03
CA ILE A 196 -1.01 -0.60 20.83
C ILE A 196 0.41 -0.97 20.44
N LEU A 197 1.18 0.01 20.00
CA LEU A 197 2.62 -0.08 19.78
C LEU A 197 3.31 0.50 21.01
N ASP A 198 3.84 -0.37 21.87
CA ASP A 198 4.60 0.01 23.06
C ASP A 198 6.09 0.10 22.72
N VAL A 199 6.72 1.25 22.99
CA VAL A 199 8.13 1.47 22.71
C VAL A 199 8.96 1.04 23.91
N VAL A 200 9.74 -0.03 23.74
CA VAL A 200 10.65 -0.55 24.77
C VAL A 200 11.94 0.26 24.82
N SER A 201 12.49 0.59 23.64
CA SER A 201 13.65 1.45 23.50
C SER A 201 13.62 2.14 22.15
N VAL A 202 14.08 3.39 22.07
CA VAL A 202 14.18 4.13 20.81
C VAL A 202 15.52 4.84 20.74
N ARG A 203 16.09 4.86 19.54
CA ARG A 203 17.34 5.52 19.21
C ARG A 203 17.17 6.29 17.90
N PRO A 204 17.39 7.62 17.88
CA PRO A 204 17.44 8.38 16.64
C PRO A 204 18.55 7.86 15.72
N LEU A 205 18.27 7.82 14.43
CA LEU A 205 19.25 7.59 13.37
C LEU A 205 19.98 8.92 13.09
N ALA A 206 21.29 8.84 12.86
CA ALA A 206 22.10 10.02 12.56
C ALA A 206 21.77 10.62 11.17
N ALA A 207 21.26 9.79 10.26
CA ALA A 207 20.84 10.16 8.92
C ALA A 207 19.76 9.17 8.43
N ALA A 208 19.05 9.54 7.37
CA ALA A 208 18.17 8.62 6.66
C ALA A 208 18.98 7.42 6.15
N VAL A 209 18.45 6.22 6.38
CA VAL A 209 18.98 4.95 5.90
C VAL A 209 18.13 4.52 4.70
N ASP A 210 18.79 4.18 3.59
CA ASP A 210 18.12 3.52 2.48
C ASP A 210 17.78 2.09 2.87
N MET A 211 16.49 1.79 2.92
CA MET A 211 15.98 0.45 3.21
C MET A 211 15.58 -0.21 1.89
N ALA A 212 16.40 -1.16 1.44
CA ALA A 212 16.14 -1.96 0.25
C ALA A 212 15.95 -3.43 0.62
N PRO A 213 15.01 -4.15 -0.04
CA PRO A 213 14.95 -5.60 0.08
C PRO A 213 16.19 -6.23 -0.57
N PRO A 214 16.57 -7.46 -0.17
CA PRO A 214 17.64 -8.20 -0.86
C PRO A 214 17.31 -8.42 -2.35
N ALA A 215 18.31 -8.45 -3.22
CA ALA A 215 18.12 -8.41 -4.68
C ALA A 215 17.17 -9.47 -5.28
N ALA A 216 17.05 -10.66 -4.67
CA ALA A 216 16.15 -11.72 -5.13
C ALA A 216 14.72 -11.64 -4.56
N ILE A 217 14.48 -10.72 -3.63
CA ILE A 217 13.22 -10.53 -2.92
C ILE A 217 12.39 -9.49 -3.68
N ARG A 218 11.26 -9.94 -4.20
CA ARG A 218 10.27 -9.10 -4.91
C ARG A 218 9.22 -8.58 -3.95
N SER A 219 8.65 -7.42 -4.28
CA SER A 219 7.53 -6.86 -3.53
C SER A 219 6.25 -7.70 -3.67
N ASP A 220 5.31 -7.53 -2.74
CA ASP A 220 3.99 -8.16 -2.83
C ASP A 220 3.25 -7.69 -4.09
N LEU A 221 3.40 -6.42 -4.46
CA LEU A 221 2.84 -5.86 -5.70
C LEU A 221 3.41 -6.58 -6.94
N ASP A 222 4.72 -6.75 -7.05
CA ASP A 222 5.35 -7.45 -8.18
C ASP A 222 4.88 -8.92 -8.28
N LEU A 223 4.72 -9.59 -7.13
CA LEU A 223 4.21 -10.96 -7.08
C LEU A 223 2.75 -11.03 -7.54
N MET A 224 1.92 -10.08 -7.11
CA MET A 224 0.52 -9.98 -7.53
C MET A 224 0.40 -9.68 -9.03
N MET A 225 1.19 -8.75 -9.53
CA MET A 225 1.25 -8.43 -10.97
C MET A 225 1.67 -9.65 -11.79
N THR A 226 2.69 -10.38 -11.33
CA THR A 226 3.14 -11.62 -12.00
C THR A 226 1.99 -12.64 -12.07
N ALA A 227 1.22 -12.81 -11.00
CA ALA A 227 0.07 -13.71 -10.97
C ALA A 227 -1.08 -13.24 -11.87
N ALA A 228 -1.38 -11.94 -11.88
CA ALA A 228 -2.40 -11.33 -12.74
C ALA A 228 -2.05 -11.50 -14.22
N LEU A 229 -0.80 -11.22 -14.60
CA LEU A 229 -0.31 -11.40 -15.97
C LEU A 229 -0.30 -12.87 -16.40
N SER A 230 0.06 -13.78 -15.49
CA SER A 230 -0.06 -15.23 -15.77
C SER A 230 -1.50 -15.64 -16.02
N THR A 231 -2.47 -15.02 -15.33
CA THR A 231 -3.90 -15.26 -15.53
C THR A 231 -4.34 -14.72 -16.88
N LEU A 232 -3.98 -13.48 -17.23
CA LEU A 232 -4.21 -12.92 -18.57
C LEU A 232 -3.65 -13.83 -19.69
N ALA A 233 -2.43 -14.34 -19.53
CA ALA A 233 -1.81 -15.20 -20.52
C ALA A 233 -2.51 -16.56 -20.67
N THR A 234 -2.99 -17.15 -19.57
CA THR A 234 -3.45 -18.55 -19.56
C THR A 234 -4.97 -18.72 -19.60
N THR A 235 -5.74 -17.80 -19.03
CA THR A 235 -7.20 -17.95 -18.89
C THR A 235 -8.01 -17.04 -19.79
N TRP A 236 -7.49 -15.86 -20.17
CA TRP A 236 -8.26 -14.95 -21.01
C TRP A 236 -8.36 -15.47 -22.45
N SER A 237 -9.42 -15.06 -23.12
CA SER A 237 -9.64 -15.35 -24.54
C SER A 237 -8.63 -14.59 -25.42
N SER A 238 -8.35 -15.10 -26.62
CA SER A 238 -7.51 -14.37 -27.59
C SER A 238 -8.09 -13.00 -27.96
N PRO A 239 -9.42 -12.83 -28.16
CA PRO A 239 -10.02 -11.50 -28.31
C PRO A 239 -9.80 -10.59 -27.10
N GLY A 240 -9.84 -11.13 -25.88
CA GLY A 240 -9.58 -10.39 -24.65
C GLY A 240 -8.14 -9.88 -24.57
N ARG A 241 -7.15 -10.72 -24.91
CA ARG A 241 -5.74 -10.31 -25.00
C ARG A 241 -5.51 -9.24 -26.06
N ALA A 242 -6.04 -9.45 -27.27
CA ALA A 242 -5.93 -8.45 -28.34
C ALA A 242 -6.62 -7.11 -27.99
N TRP A 243 -7.64 -7.14 -27.11
CA TRP A 243 -8.28 -5.93 -26.59
C TRP A 243 -7.37 -5.18 -25.61
N ILE A 244 -6.61 -5.88 -24.77
CA ILE A 244 -5.61 -5.26 -23.88
C ILE A 244 -4.49 -4.60 -24.70
N ASP A 245 -4.02 -5.24 -25.77
CA ASP A 245 -3.01 -4.66 -26.66
C ASP A 245 -3.51 -3.33 -27.24
N ARG A 246 -4.76 -3.32 -27.78
CA ARG A 246 -5.39 -2.09 -28.28
C ARG A 246 -5.60 -1.02 -27.21
N LEU A 247 -5.95 -1.43 -25.99
CA LEU A 247 -6.09 -0.49 -24.87
C LEU A 247 -4.76 0.20 -24.61
N VAL A 248 -3.65 -0.52 -24.67
CA VAL A 248 -2.35 0.08 -24.43
C VAL A 248 -1.91 0.95 -25.58
N ASP A 249 -2.20 0.60 -26.84
CA ASP A 249 -1.94 1.50 -27.97
C ASP A 249 -2.68 2.85 -27.83
N VAL A 250 -3.79 2.90 -27.08
CA VAL A 250 -4.51 4.14 -26.78
C VAL A 250 -3.79 4.95 -25.68
N VAL A 251 -3.18 4.26 -24.71
CA VAL A 251 -2.48 4.88 -23.58
C VAL A 251 -1.08 5.33 -23.99
N ASP A 252 -0.28 4.43 -24.59
CA ASP A 252 1.06 4.67 -25.15
C ASP A 252 0.94 5.45 -26.47
N ARG A 253 1.02 6.78 -26.37
CA ARG A 253 0.71 7.69 -27.48
C ARG A 253 1.88 8.02 -28.37
N ASP A 254 3.07 8.06 -27.81
CA ASP A 254 4.30 8.25 -28.56
C ASP A 254 4.83 6.92 -29.13
N HIS A 255 4.18 5.80 -28.78
CA HIS A 255 4.43 4.46 -29.31
C HIS A 255 5.86 4.02 -29.06
N ASP A 256 6.41 4.41 -27.92
CA ASP A 256 7.76 4.06 -27.50
C ASP A 256 7.81 2.72 -26.74
N GLY A 257 6.65 2.10 -26.50
CA GLY A 257 6.47 0.84 -25.80
C GLY A 257 6.46 0.98 -24.28
N ARG A 258 6.41 2.21 -23.78
CA ARG A 258 6.39 2.59 -22.37
C ARG A 258 5.22 3.56 -22.14
N ILE A 259 4.87 3.71 -20.87
CA ILE A 259 3.77 4.57 -20.47
C ILE A 259 4.32 5.52 -19.43
N SER A 260 4.38 6.80 -19.78
CA SER A 260 4.79 7.86 -18.88
C SER A 260 3.63 8.31 -17.98
N ARG A 261 3.95 9.08 -16.94
CA ARG A 261 2.94 9.77 -16.12
C ARG A 261 2.04 10.68 -16.98
N ALA A 262 2.60 11.34 -17.99
CA ALA A 262 1.87 12.28 -18.83
C ALA A 262 0.86 11.56 -19.74
N ASP A 263 1.25 10.41 -20.30
CA ASP A 263 0.38 9.58 -21.14
C ASP A 263 -0.87 9.13 -20.38
N LEU A 264 -0.66 8.69 -19.14
CA LEU A 264 -1.73 8.25 -18.26
C LEU A 264 -2.65 9.41 -17.85
N GLU A 265 -2.10 10.53 -17.37
CA GLU A 265 -2.91 11.69 -16.95
C GLU A 265 -3.81 12.15 -18.10
N GLU A 266 -3.24 12.31 -19.29
CA GLU A 266 -3.95 12.81 -20.45
C GLU A 266 -4.99 11.80 -20.98
N THR A 267 -4.71 10.50 -20.90
CA THR A 267 -5.69 9.46 -21.23
C THR A 267 -6.88 9.47 -20.28
N LEU A 268 -6.63 9.57 -18.96
CA LEU A 268 -7.70 9.67 -17.97
C LEU A 268 -8.54 10.94 -18.16
N ARG A 269 -7.91 12.07 -18.48
CA ARG A 269 -8.63 13.30 -18.79
C ARG A 269 -9.56 13.15 -20.00
N ARG A 270 -9.11 12.45 -21.06
CA ARG A 270 -9.97 12.17 -22.23
C ARG A 270 -11.11 11.22 -21.92
N ALA A 271 -10.92 10.29 -21.00
CA ALA A 271 -11.98 9.41 -20.51
C ALA A 271 -13.02 10.15 -19.63
N GLY A 272 -12.83 11.45 -19.36
CA GLY A 272 -13.78 12.28 -18.62
C GLY A 272 -13.44 12.45 -17.14
N HIS A 273 -12.29 11.96 -16.67
CA HIS A 273 -11.88 12.15 -15.27
C HIS A 273 -11.45 13.59 -15.00
N ALA A 274 -11.75 14.08 -13.80
CA ALA A 274 -11.33 15.40 -13.36
C ALA A 274 -9.78 15.51 -13.37
N ARG A 275 -9.27 16.70 -13.68
CA ARG A 275 -7.81 16.96 -13.80
C ARG A 275 -7.04 16.52 -12.56
N GLU A 276 -7.54 16.86 -11.38
CA GLU A 276 -6.88 16.53 -10.11
C GLU A 276 -6.84 15.01 -9.88
N THR A 277 -7.95 14.31 -10.15
CA THR A 277 -8.03 12.85 -10.06
C THR A 277 -7.08 12.16 -11.04
N ALA A 278 -7.02 12.63 -12.29
CA ALA A 278 -6.13 12.09 -13.30
C ALA A 278 -4.65 12.28 -12.93
N ALA A 279 -4.26 13.48 -12.51
CA ALA A 279 -2.90 13.80 -12.09
C ALA A 279 -2.47 12.99 -10.85
N SER A 280 -3.35 12.89 -9.85
CA SER A 280 -3.10 12.10 -8.64
C SER A 280 -2.92 10.62 -8.96
N THR A 281 -3.82 10.05 -9.78
CA THR A 281 -3.77 8.63 -10.17
C THR A 281 -2.48 8.32 -10.92
N ALA A 282 -2.08 9.17 -11.86
CA ALA A 282 -0.84 9.00 -12.62
C ALA A 282 0.41 9.13 -11.74
N SER A 283 0.41 10.11 -10.82
CA SER A 283 1.49 10.29 -9.85
C SER A 283 1.64 9.08 -8.93
N ASP A 284 0.54 8.52 -8.43
CA ASP A 284 0.57 7.35 -7.56
C ASP A 284 1.02 6.08 -8.28
N MET A 285 0.55 5.85 -9.52
CA MET A 285 1.04 4.73 -10.32
C MET A 285 2.56 4.84 -10.53
N ALA A 286 3.05 6.01 -10.93
CA ALA A 286 4.48 6.23 -11.12
C ALA A 286 5.25 5.98 -9.81
N ARG A 287 4.77 6.50 -8.68
CA ARG A 287 5.36 6.28 -7.36
C ARG A 287 5.43 4.80 -6.96
N LEU A 288 4.44 3.99 -7.35
CA LEU A 288 4.36 2.56 -7.03
C LEU A 288 5.17 1.67 -7.98
N LEU A 289 5.34 2.08 -9.25
CA LEU A 289 5.89 1.23 -10.31
C LEU A 289 7.26 1.64 -10.82
N CYS A 290 7.60 2.93 -10.76
CA CYS A 290 8.87 3.47 -11.25
C CYS A 290 9.98 3.26 -10.21
N ASP A 291 11.21 3.09 -10.69
CA ASP A 291 12.38 3.14 -9.84
C ASP A 291 12.62 4.60 -9.43
N PRO A 292 12.70 4.96 -8.14
CA PRO A 292 12.99 6.32 -7.71
C PRO A 292 14.36 6.84 -8.20
N ASN A 293 15.24 5.97 -8.67
CA ASN A 293 16.53 6.33 -9.27
C ASN A 293 16.47 6.51 -10.79
N ASP A 294 15.34 6.19 -11.43
CA ASP A 294 15.13 6.38 -12.87
C ASP A 294 14.34 7.68 -13.11
N PRO A 295 14.96 8.71 -13.71
CA PRO A 295 14.30 10.00 -13.93
C PRO A 295 13.26 9.97 -15.06
N SER A 296 13.13 8.86 -15.81
CA SER A 296 12.18 8.77 -16.92
C SER A 296 10.72 8.74 -16.48
N ASP A 297 10.43 8.32 -15.24
CA ASP A 297 9.05 8.12 -14.75
C ASP A 297 8.21 7.23 -15.70
N GLU A 298 8.86 6.33 -16.44
CA GLU A 298 8.24 5.46 -17.43
C GLU A 298 8.04 4.04 -16.89
N VAL A 299 6.92 3.44 -17.28
CA VAL A 299 6.57 2.07 -16.92
C VAL A 299 6.41 1.24 -18.18
N SER A 300 6.98 0.03 -18.21
CA SER A 300 6.76 -0.87 -19.34
C SER A 300 5.29 -1.30 -19.44
N PHE A 301 4.83 -1.53 -20.67
CA PHE A 301 3.50 -2.07 -20.97
C PHE A 301 3.06 -3.21 -20.02
N ILE A 302 3.94 -4.20 -19.82
CA ILE A 302 3.64 -5.37 -19.00
C ILE A 302 3.38 -4.98 -17.54
N ARG A 303 4.16 -4.03 -17.00
CA ARG A 303 3.99 -3.56 -15.63
C ARG A 303 2.70 -2.74 -15.48
N PHE A 304 2.39 -1.89 -16.45
CA PHE A 304 1.15 -1.12 -16.49
C PHE A 304 -0.09 -2.01 -16.45
N VAL A 305 -0.18 -2.99 -17.36
CA VAL A 305 -1.32 -3.92 -17.42
C VAL A 305 -1.41 -4.73 -16.14
N GLY A 306 -0.28 -5.28 -15.67
CA GLY A 306 -0.24 -6.07 -14.44
C GLY A 306 -0.75 -5.27 -13.23
N PHE A 307 -0.36 -4.01 -13.12
CA PHE A 307 -0.81 -3.12 -12.05
C PHE A 307 -2.33 -2.91 -12.08
N TRP A 308 -2.90 -2.52 -13.22
CA TRP A 308 -4.34 -2.24 -13.30
C TRP A 308 -5.20 -3.49 -13.14
N LEU A 309 -4.74 -4.64 -13.62
CA LEU A 309 -5.41 -5.92 -13.33
C LEU A 309 -5.43 -6.22 -11.83
N VAL A 310 -4.37 -5.89 -11.10
CA VAL A 310 -4.31 -6.06 -9.64
C VAL A 310 -5.23 -5.06 -8.93
N MET A 311 -5.21 -3.79 -9.33
CA MET A 311 -5.99 -2.74 -8.68
C MET A 311 -7.50 -2.91 -8.87
N LEU A 312 -7.93 -3.42 -10.04
CA LEU A 312 -9.34 -3.62 -10.39
C LEU A 312 -9.88 -5.00 -10.01
N ALA A 313 -9.01 -5.94 -9.60
CA ALA A 313 -9.41 -7.26 -9.17
C ALA A 313 -10.13 -7.20 -7.81
N ASP A 314 -11.45 -7.06 -7.82
CA ASP A 314 -12.29 -7.29 -6.66
C ASP A 314 -12.63 -8.79 -6.51
N GLY A 315 -12.85 -9.28 -5.30
CA GLY A 315 -12.79 -10.71 -4.93
C GLY A 315 -13.61 -11.71 -5.78
N ASP A 316 -14.62 -11.26 -6.52
CA ASP A 316 -15.49 -12.05 -7.42
C ASP A 316 -15.31 -11.71 -8.92
N ARG A 317 -14.46 -10.73 -9.24
CA ARG A 317 -14.28 -10.12 -10.58
C ARG A 317 -13.10 -10.72 -11.35
N GLN A 318 -12.94 -12.04 -11.31
CA GLN A 318 -11.98 -12.72 -12.20
C GLN A 318 -12.55 -12.98 -13.61
N ASP A 319 -13.79 -12.55 -13.86
CA ASP A 319 -14.40 -12.60 -15.18
C ASP A 319 -13.76 -11.55 -16.11
N GLU A 320 -13.22 -12.03 -17.23
CA GLU A 320 -12.67 -11.23 -18.33
C GLU A 320 -13.62 -10.09 -18.72
N ARG A 321 -14.93 -10.37 -18.81
CA ARG A 321 -15.90 -9.37 -19.26
C ARG A 321 -16.03 -8.22 -18.26
N ALA A 322 -16.06 -8.53 -16.96
CA ALA A 322 -16.14 -7.53 -15.90
C ALA A 322 -14.87 -6.66 -15.88
N MET A 323 -13.70 -7.28 -15.94
CA MET A 323 -12.42 -6.56 -15.94
C MET A 323 -12.30 -5.62 -17.16
N ARG A 324 -12.69 -6.09 -18.35
CA ARG A 324 -12.73 -5.26 -19.56
C ARG A 324 -13.68 -4.08 -19.42
N GLY A 325 -14.85 -4.28 -18.81
CA GLY A 325 -15.80 -3.21 -18.54
C GLY A 325 -15.23 -2.12 -17.64
N GLU A 326 -14.52 -2.50 -16.57
CA GLU A 326 -13.87 -1.54 -15.66
C GLU A 326 -12.73 -0.79 -16.33
N LEU A 327 -11.85 -1.50 -17.05
CA LEU A 327 -10.76 -0.87 -17.81
C LEU A 327 -11.29 0.07 -18.92
N THR A 328 -12.41 -0.31 -19.57
CA THR A 328 -13.10 0.57 -20.54
C THR A 328 -13.56 1.84 -19.85
N ARG A 329 -14.27 1.74 -18.71
CA ARG A 329 -14.73 2.93 -17.97
C ARG A 329 -13.58 3.81 -17.50
N LEU A 330 -12.44 3.21 -17.17
CA LEU A 330 -11.29 3.94 -16.66
C LEU A 330 -10.56 4.71 -17.76
N PHE A 331 -10.36 4.10 -18.94
CA PHE A 331 -9.46 4.63 -19.97
C PHE A 331 -10.12 5.06 -21.27
N LEU A 332 -11.35 4.63 -21.52
CA LEU A 332 -12.08 4.91 -22.76
C LEU A 332 -13.30 5.77 -22.43
N SER A 333 -13.53 6.81 -23.24
CA SER A 333 -14.71 7.65 -23.09
C SER A 333 -15.99 6.82 -23.27
N THR A 334 -16.97 7.04 -22.39
CA THR A 334 -18.31 6.44 -22.51
C THR A 334 -19.22 7.19 -23.47
N ASP A 335 -18.74 8.27 -24.12
CA ASP A 335 -19.53 9.01 -25.11
C ASP A 335 -19.55 8.28 -26.45
N THR A 336 -20.35 7.23 -26.51
CA THR A 336 -21.17 6.93 -27.69
C THR A 336 -22.61 7.18 -27.30
N ASN A 337 -23.05 8.44 -27.43
CA ASN A 337 -24.44 8.71 -27.70
C ASN A 337 -24.77 8.02 -29.02
N ASP A 338 -25.59 6.97 -28.95
CA ASP A 338 -26.52 6.57 -30.01
C ASP A 338 -27.40 7.79 -30.32
N ASP A 339 -26.91 8.66 -31.20
CA ASP A 339 -27.72 9.65 -31.90
C ASP A 339 -27.84 9.20 -33.37
N ASP A 340 -28.20 7.92 -33.56
CA ASP A 340 -28.75 7.42 -34.83
C ASP A 340 -30.23 7.81 -34.87
N THR A 341 -30.45 9.06 -35.28
CA THR A 341 -31.56 9.53 -36.12
C THR A 341 -32.85 8.68 -36.10
N ASP A 342 -33.75 9.02 -35.19
CA ASP A 342 -35.19 8.83 -35.37
C ASP A 342 -35.80 10.21 -35.60
N ASP A 343 -36.03 10.56 -36.88
CA ASP A 343 -37.16 11.38 -37.36
C ASP A 343 -36.90 11.85 -38.79
N THR A 344 -37.57 11.24 -39.75
CA THR A 344 -38.56 11.96 -40.56
C THR A 344 -39.39 10.97 -41.38
N ASN A 345 -40.65 10.86 -40.94
CA ASN A 345 -41.78 10.55 -41.82
C ASN A 345 -41.75 11.49 -43.04
N GLU A 346 -41.61 10.94 -44.24
CA GLU A 346 -42.17 11.54 -45.45
C GLU A 346 -43.37 10.73 -45.93
N GLU A 347 -44.42 11.49 -46.17
CA GLU A 347 -45.78 11.10 -46.49
C GLU A 347 -45.91 10.43 -47.88
N GLY A 348 -46.94 9.59 -48.01
CA GLY A 348 -47.84 9.66 -49.15
C GLY A 348 -47.39 8.98 -50.46
N ILE A 349 -47.80 7.72 -50.63
CA ILE A 349 -48.13 7.20 -51.97
C ILE A 349 -49.61 6.84 -51.98
N ILE A 350 -50.40 7.75 -52.56
CA ILE A 350 -51.65 7.43 -53.25
C ILE A 350 -51.24 7.12 -54.69
N TYR A 351 -51.41 5.86 -55.11
CA TYR A 351 -52.22 5.45 -56.27
C TYR A 351 -52.31 3.92 -56.33
#